data_AF-A0A444JYP9-F1
#
_entry.id   AF-A0A444JYP9-F1
#
_cell.length_a   1.000
_cell.length_b   1.000
_cell.length_c   1.000
_cell.angle_alpha   90.00
_cell.angle_beta   90.00
_cell.angle_gamma   90.00
#
_symmetry.space_group_name_H-M   'P 1'
#
loop_
_entity.id
_entity.type
_entity.pdbx_description
1 polymer ?
#
loop_
_entity_poly.entity_id
_entity_poly.type
_entity_poly.pdbx_seq_one_letter_code
_entity_poly.pdbx_strand_id
1 'polypeptide(L)'
;ACALAQDQTGYLLADAAFSSKLVPSASLGECRTLARLGKIPVLLPSRLLFAADPVEWSWDVTSDAVAAWIAWLTGAPQLVILTDVDGVYRGGATDDPAALIEQIAAQDLVLLGHTSIDACAVEFMAKKSLPGVVINARHPARLADWLEGRRVR
;
A
#
# COMPACT_ATOMS: atom_id res chain seq x y z
N ALA A 1 3.04 -3.52 -18.27
CA ALA A 1 3.82 -2.25 -18.31
C ALA A 1 3.98 -1.63 -16.91
N CYS A 2 2.90 -1.49 -16.14
CA CYS A 2 2.94 -0.81 -14.82
C CYS A 2 3.90 -1.46 -13.80
N ALA A 3 3.95 -2.80 -13.72
CA ALA A 3 4.80 -3.50 -12.75
C ALA A 3 6.30 -3.18 -12.90
N LEU A 4 6.80 -3.06 -14.14
CA LEU A 4 8.20 -2.68 -14.38
C LEU A 4 8.47 -1.21 -14.03
N ALA A 5 7.48 -0.33 -14.20
CA ALA A 5 7.60 1.06 -13.76
C ALA A 5 7.62 1.16 -12.22
N GLN A 6 6.85 0.33 -11.53
CA GLN A 6 6.90 0.24 -10.06
C GLN A 6 8.26 -0.22 -9.56
N ASP A 7 8.93 -1.15 -10.26
CA ASP A 7 10.31 -1.52 -9.94
C ASP A 7 11.26 -0.31 -10.07
N GLN A 8 11.11 0.52 -11.11
CA GLN A 8 11.91 1.74 -11.28
C GLN A 8 11.71 2.72 -10.13
N THR A 9 10.45 2.94 -9.70
CA THR A 9 10.16 3.73 -8.50
C THR A 9 10.76 3.11 -7.25
N GLY A 10 10.73 1.78 -7.12
CA GLY A 10 11.36 1.05 -6.02
C GLY A 10 12.87 1.27 -5.94
N TYR A 11 13.57 1.25 -7.07
CA TYR A 11 15.00 1.58 -7.12
C TYR A 11 15.27 3.02 -6.71
N LEU A 12 14.46 3.98 -7.17
CA LEU A 12 14.59 5.39 -6.77
C LEU A 12 14.39 5.58 -5.26
N LEU A 13 13.36 4.95 -4.69
CA LEU A 13 13.09 5.01 -3.25
C LEU A 13 14.22 4.40 -2.42
N ALA A 14 14.89 3.38 -2.95
CA ALA A 14 16.01 2.72 -2.27
C ALA A 14 17.37 3.40 -2.49
N ASP A 15 17.39 4.61 -3.06
CA ASP A 15 18.63 5.38 -3.21
C ASP A 15 19.23 5.70 -1.82
N ALA A 16 20.54 5.49 -1.69
CA ALA A 16 21.28 5.71 -0.46
C ALA A 16 21.27 7.18 -0.01
N ALA A 17 20.99 8.13 -0.92
CA ALA A 17 20.77 9.54 -0.62
C ALA A 17 19.55 9.76 0.29
N PHE A 18 18.53 8.90 0.20
CA PHE A 18 17.38 8.95 1.10
C PHE A 18 17.67 8.19 2.41
N SER A 19 18.18 6.97 2.33
CA SER A 19 18.53 6.16 3.51
C SER A 19 19.33 4.92 3.15
N SER A 20 20.40 4.64 3.90
CA SER A 20 21.17 3.39 3.78
C SER A 20 20.44 2.15 4.34
N LYS A 21 19.25 2.34 4.93
CA LYS A 21 18.41 1.24 5.43
C LYS A 21 17.46 0.71 4.36
N LEU A 22 17.12 1.50 3.34
CA LEU A 22 16.25 1.06 2.25
C LEU A 22 17.06 0.19 1.29
N VAL A 23 16.57 -1.01 1.00
CA VAL A 23 17.27 -1.97 0.13
C VAL A 23 16.28 -2.59 -0.84
N PRO A 24 16.50 -2.48 -2.16
CA PRO A 24 15.59 -3.06 -3.13
C PRO A 24 15.65 -4.59 -3.06
N SER A 25 14.51 -5.26 -3.22
CA SER A 25 14.43 -6.72 -3.19
C SER A 25 13.38 -7.24 -4.15
N ALA A 26 13.71 -8.29 -4.90
CA ALA A 26 12.83 -8.88 -5.91
C ALA A 26 12.08 -10.13 -5.41
N SER A 27 12.15 -10.44 -4.11
CA SER A 27 11.46 -11.60 -3.54
C SER A 27 11.11 -11.42 -2.06
N LEU A 28 10.00 -12.03 -1.63
CA LEU A 28 9.59 -11.99 -0.21
C LEU A 28 10.57 -12.68 0.73
N GLY A 29 11.30 -13.70 0.25
CA GLY A 29 12.33 -14.40 1.03
C GLY A 29 13.53 -13.51 1.34
N GLU A 30 13.99 -12.73 0.36
CA GLU A 30 15.04 -11.73 0.54
C GLU A 30 14.56 -10.57 1.41
N CYS A 31 13.33 -10.07 1.20
CA CYS A 31 12.72 -9.07 2.09
C CYS A 31 12.76 -9.52 3.56
N ARG A 32 12.39 -10.77 3.85
CA ARG A 32 12.42 -11.32 5.21
C ARG A 32 13.83 -11.38 5.78
N THR A 33 14.83 -11.72 4.96
CA THR A 33 16.24 -11.76 5.37
C THR A 33 16.74 -10.35 5.69
N LEU A 34 16.48 -9.39 4.81
CA LEU A 34 16.85 -7.98 4.99
C LEU A 34 16.20 -7.37 6.25
N ALA A 35 14.92 -7.64 6.49
CA ALA A 35 14.22 -7.18 7.68
C ALA A 35 14.88 -7.69 8.98
N ARG A 36 15.32 -8.96 9.02
CA ARG A 36 16.06 -9.53 10.16
C ARG A 36 17.44 -8.89 10.38
N LEU A 37 18.02 -8.31 9.34
CA LEU A 37 19.28 -7.55 9.40
C LEU A 37 19.07 -6.06 9.74
N GLY A 38 17.85 -5.66 10.11
CA GLY A 38 17.52 -4.27 10.45
C GLY A 38 17.44 -3.33 9.24
N LYS A 39 17.31 -3.89 8.03
CA LYS A 39 17.01 -3.14 6.80
C LYS A 39 15.51 -3.01 6.59
N ILE A 40 15.12 -2.06 5.74
CA ILE A 40 13.75 -1.84 5.29
C ILE A 40 13.70 -2.25 3.82
N PRO A 41 13.15 -3.44 3.50
CA PRO A 41 13.08 -3.91 2.12
C PRO A 41 12.12 -3.04 1.31
N VAL A 42 12.56 -2.65 0.11
CA VAL A 42 11.72 -2.04 -0.92
C VAL A 42 11.42 -3.11 -1.96
N LEU A 43 10.21 -3.66 -1.94
CA LEU A 43 9.84 -4.74 -2.85
C LEU A 43 9.75 -4.22 -4.28
N LEU A 44 10.43 -4.91 -5.20
CA LEU A 44 10.32 -4.78 -6.64
C LEU A 44 9.32 -5.84 -7.12
N PRO A 45 8.04 -5.48 -7.32
CA PRO A 45 6.98 -6.47 -7.45
C PRO A 45 6.99 -7.21 -8.79
N SER A 46 7.63 -6.69 -9.84
CA SER A 46 7.45 -7.22 -11.20
C SER A 46 7.69 -8.72 -11.33
N ARG A 47 8.78 -9.23 -10.73
CA ARG A 47 9.13 -10.65 -10.78
C ARG A 47 8.10 -11.53 -10.08
N LEU A 48 7.62 -11.08 -8.92
CA LEU A 48 6.63 -11.82 -8.14
C LEU A 48 5.27 -11.82 -8.87
N LEU A 49 4.90 -10.67 -9.42
CA LEU A 49 3.70 -10.49 -10.22
C LEU A 49 3.72 -11.41 -11.45
N PHE A 50 4.76 -11.36 -12.28
CA PHE A 50 4.86 -12.21 -13.47
C PHE A 50 4.90 -13.71 -13.20
N ALA A 51 5.32 -14.13 -12.00
CA ALA A 51 5.40 -15.53 -11.64
C ALA A 51 4.11 -16.09 -11.01
N ALA A 52 3.38 -15.26 -10.26
CA ALA A 52 2.24 -15.71 -9.45
C ALA A 52 0.91 -15.75 -10.20
N ASP A 53 0.79 -14.99 -11.29
CA ASP A 53 -0.47 -14.77 -12.02
C ASP A 53 -1.71 -14.61 -11.08
N PRO A 54 -1.63 -13.73 -10.05
CA PRO A 54 -2.54 -13.78 -8.91
C PRO A 54 -3.96 -13.28 -9.23
N VAL A 55 -4.15 -12.66 -10.39
CA VAL A 55 -5.40 -12.11 -10.95
C VAL A 55 -5.28 -12.09 -12.48
N GLU A 56 -6.39 -12.12 -13.22
CA GLU A 56 -6.35 -11.79 -14.65
C GLU A 56 -5.72 -10.39 -14.80
N TRP A 57 -4.64 -10.30 -15.58
CA TRP A 57 -3.95 -9.02 -15.82
C TRP A 57 -4.82 -8.07 -16.62
N SER A 58 -5.68 -7.33 -15.94
CA SER A 58 -6.31 -6.13 -16.49
C SER A 58 -5.44 -4.90 -16.19
N TRP A 59 -5.76 -3.80 -16.85
CA TRP A 59 -5.16 -2.49 -16.57
C TRP A 59 -5.54 -1.94 -15.18
N ASP A 60 -6.34 -2.68 -14.40
CA ASP A 60 -6.88 -2.30 -13.09
C ASP A 60 -5.98 -2.76 -11.92
N VAL A 61 -4.82 -3.38 -12.17
CA VAL A 61 -3.88 -3.70 -11.09
C VAL A 61 -3.04 -2.48 -10.72
N THR A 62 -3.44 -1.78 -9.65
CA THR A 62 -2.77 -0.58 -9.10
C THR A 62 -1.71 -0.89 -8.04
N SER A 63 -0.91 0.11 -7.65
CA SER A 63 0.03 -0.02 -6.51
C SER A 63 -0.64 -0.46 -5.22
N ASP A 64 -1.86 0.00 -4.99
CA ASP A 64 -2.61 -0.24 -3.76
C ASP A 64 -3.13 -1.67 -3.73
N ALA A 65 -3.59 -2.18 -4.88
CA ALA A 65 -3.93 -3.59 -5.06
C ALA A 65 -2.72 -4.51 -4.84
N VAL A 66 -1.55 -4.15 -5.40
CA VAL A 66 -0.31 -4.89 -5.16
C VAL A 66 0.06 -4.86 -3.68
N ALA A 67 0.00 -3.70 -3.02
CA ALA A 67 0.32 -3.58 -1.59
C ALA A 67 -0.62 -4.43 -0.71
N ALA A 68 -1.93 -4.38 -0.98
CA ALA A 68 -2.92 -5.20 -0.30
C ALA A 68 -2.71 -6.70 -0.53
N TRP A 69 -2.40 -7.12 -1.76
CA TRP A 69 -2.09 -8.51 -2.09
C TRP A 69 -0.85 -9.00 -1.35
N ILE A 70 0.23 -8.21 -1.32
CA ILE A 70 1.45 -8.55 -0.59
C ILE A 70 1.21 -8.62 0.92
N ALA A 71 0.44 -7.69 1.47
CA ALA A 71 0.06 -7.72 2.88
C ALA A 71 -0.75 -8.97 3.22
N TRP A 72 -1.72 -9.33 2.38
CA TRP A 72 -2.49 -10.57 2.48
C TRP A 72 -1.59 -11.82 2.42
N LEU A 73 -0.68 -11.88 1.44
CA LEU A 73 0.22 -13.01 1.19
C LEU A 73 1.23 -13.21 2.32
N THR A 74 1.71 -12.13 2.90
CA THR A 74 2.69 -12.15 4.00
C THR A 74 2.06 -12.27 5.39
N GLY A 75 0.74 -12.10 5.50
CA GLY A 75 0.04 -12.03 6.78
C GLY A 75 0.43 -10.78 7.58
N ALA A 76 0.70 -9.67 6.89
CA ALA A 76 1.02 -8.41 7.53
C ALA A 76 -0.13 -7.98 8.47
N PRO A 77 0.18 -7.45 9.67
CA PRO A 77 -0.86 -7.10 10.64
C PRO A 77 -1.64 -5.84 10.27
N GLN A 78 -1.12 -5.02 9.35
CA GLN A 78 -1.67 -3.73 8.96
C GLN A 78 -1.12 -3.30 7.59
N LEU A 79 -1.93 -2.56 6.83
CA LEU A 79 -1.59 -1.92 5.57
C LEU A 79 -1.64 -0.40 5.71
N VAL A 80 -0.63 0.30 5.20
CA VAL A 80 -0.63 1.76 5.12
C VAL A 80 -0.48 2.15 3.65
N ILE A 81 -1.42 2.94 3.15
CA ILE A 81 -1.36 3.57 1.83
C ILE A 81 -0.94 5.03 2.03
N LEU A 82 0.23 5.37 1.52
CA LEU A 82 0.76 6.74 1.55
C LEU A 82 0.39 7.45 0.25
N THR A 83 -0.32 8.57 0.38
CA THR A 83 -0.83 9.36 -0.76
C THR A 83 -0.64 10.86 -0.49
N ASP A 84 -1.15 11.74 -1.34
CA ASP A 84 -1.07 13.20 -1.19
C ASP A 84 -2.36 13.85 -0.64
N VAL A 85 -3.37 13.04 -0.31
CA VAL A 85 -4.65 13.42 0.33
C VAL A 85 -4.78 12.85 1.74
N ASP A 86 -5.64 13.45 2.57
CA ASP A 86 -5.75 13.11 4.00
C ASP A 86 -6.45 11.78 4.31
N GLY A 87 -7.09 11.17 3.32
CA GLY A 87 -7.75 9.88 3.50
C GLY A 87 -8.66 9.54 2.32
N VAL A 88 -9.71 8.75 2.61
CA VAL A 88 -10.75 8.43 1.62
C VAL A 88 -11.89 9.44 1.73
N TYR A 89 -12.32 10.00 0.60
CA TYR A 89 -13.39 10.98 0.53
C TYR A 89 -14.61 10.41 -0.20
N ARG A 90 -15.81 10.68 0.32
CA ARG A 90 -17.07 10.31 -0.35
C ARG A 90 -17.15 11.00 -1.72
N GLY A 91 -17.43 10.22 -2.75
CA GLY A 91 -17.51 10.73 -4.13
C GLY A 91 -16.22 11.34 -4.66
N GLY A 92 -15.06 11.06 -4.03
CA GLY A 92 -13.77 11.62 -4.44
C GLY A 92 -13.61 13.13 -4.17
N ALA A 93 -14.47 13.74 -3.36
CA ALA A 93 -14.46 15.17 -3.07
C ALA A 93 -13.34 15.55 -2.08
N THR A 94 -12.08 15.51 -2.52
CA THR A 94 -10.89 15.78 -1.68
C THR A 94 -10.85 17.20 -1.11
N ASP A 95 -11.52 18.14 -1.77
CA ASP A 95 -11.59 19.55 -1.36
C ASP A 95 -12.68 19.82 -0.30
N ASP A 96 -13.50 18.82 0.03
CA ASP A 96 -14.55 18.91 1.05
C ASP A 96 -14.15 18.11 2.30
N PRO A 97 -13.73 18.76 3.40
CA PRO A 97 -13.42 18.09 4.66
C PRO A 97 -14.60 17.29 5.24
N ALA A 98 -15.85 17.65 4.95
CA ALA A 98 -17.02 16.92 5.40
C ALA A 98 -17.21 15.59 4.65
N ALA A 99 -16.61 15.45 3.46
CA ALA A 99 -16.62 14.22 2.69
C ALA A 99 -15.59 13.20 3.19
N LEU A 100 -14.65 13.57 4.07
CA LEU A 100 -13.66 12.65 4.64
C LEU A 100 -14.33 11.51 5.43
N ILE A 101 -13.86 10.30 5.19
CA ILE A 101 -14.35 9.08 5.82
C ILE A 101 -13.34 8.65 6.89
N GLU A 102 -13.72 8.82 8.17
CA GLU A 102 -12.84 8.43 9.28
C GLU A 102 -12.65 6.90 9.38
N GLN A 103 -13.71 6.12 9.06
CA GLN A 103 -13.71 4.66 9.09
C GLN A 103 -14.69 4.09 8.07
N ILE A 104 -14.32 2.98 7.45
CA ILE A 104 -15.16 2.22 6.52
C ILE A 104 -14.77 0.75 6.55
N ALA A 105 -15.75 -0.16 6.45
CA ALA A 105 -15.45 -1.57 6.27
C ALA A 105 -14.87 -1.81 4.88
N ALA A 106 -13.88 -2.69 4.75
CA ALA A 106 -13.22 -2.93 3.47
C ALA A 106 -14.24 -3.24 2.34
N GLN A 107 -15.20 -4.12 2.60
CA GLN A 107 -16.27 -4.47 1.65
C GLN A 107 -17.13 -3.29 1.16
N ASP A 108 -17.26 -2.23 1.97
CA ASP A 108 -18.07 -1.06 1.64
C ASP A 108 -17.28 -0.05 0.79
N LEU A 109 -15.96 -0.19 0.67
CA LEU A 109 -15.13 0.65 -0.21
C LEU A 109 -15.56 0.53 -1.68
N VAL A 110 -16.01 -0.66 -2.12
CA VAL A 110 -16.49 -0.87 -3.50
C VAL A 110 -17.72 -0.01 -3.82
N LEU A 111 -18.53 0.31 -2.81
CA LEU A 111 -19.74 1.13 -2.96
C LEU A 111 -19.44 2.62 -3.17
N LEU A 112 -18.21 3.05 -2.88
CA LEU A 112 -17.78 4.44 -3.02
C LEU A 112 -17.33 4.80 -4.45
N GLY A 113 -17.30 3.85 -5.38
CA GLY A 113 -16.94 4.10 -6.79
C GLY A 113 -15.45 4.37 -7.00
N HIS A 114 -15.09 5.45 -7.72
CA HIS A 114 -13.71 5.90 -7.95
C HIS A 114 -13.04 6.37 -6.64
N THR A 115 -12.68 5.42 -5.77
CA THR A 115 -11.84 5.71 -4.62
C THR A 115 -10.37 5.59 -4.99
N SER A 116 -9.49 6.14 -4.15
CA SER A 116 -8.05 5.97 -4.28
C SER A 116 -7.62 4.49 -4.16
N ILE A 117 -8.49 3.60 -3.67
CA ILE A 117 -8.23 2.17 -3.48
C ILE A 117 -9.01 1.35 -4.53
N ASP A 118 -8.32 0.46 -5.23
CA ASP A 118 -8.92 -0.42 -6.24
C ASP A 118 -9.82 -1.51 -5.62
N ALA A 119 -10.86 -1.95 -6.34
CA ALA A 119 -11.70 -3.09 -5.96
C ALA A 119 -10.90 -4.39 -5.73
N CYS A 120 -9.81 -4.59 -6.49
CA CYS A 120 -8.88 -5.71 -6.30
C CYS A 120 -8.19 -5.64 -4.93
N ALA A 121 -7.81 -4.44 -4.46
CA ALA A 121 -7.23 -4.25 -3.13
C ALA A 121 -8.25 -4.61 -2.04
N VAL A 122 -9.51 -4.19 -2.23
CA VAL A 122 -10.61 -4.44 -1.28
C VAL A 122 -10.81 -5.94 -1.04
N GLU A 123 -10.76 -6.75 -2.10
CA GLU A 123 -10.94 -8.20 -1.98
C GLU A 123 -9.87 -8.84 -1.08
N PHE A 124 -8.61 -8.45 -1.24
CA PHE A 124 -7.51 -8.94 -0.39
C PHE A 124 -7.64 -8.46 1.05
N MET A 125 -8.04 -7.21 1.25
CA MET A 125 -8.26 -6.67 2.59
C MET A 125 -9.39 -7.38 3.32
N ALA A 126 -10.53 -7.60 2.64
CA ALA A 126 -11.71 -8.24 3.21
C ALA A 126 -11.46 -9.71 3.59
N LYS A 127 -10.78 -10.49 2.73
CA LYS A 127 -10.51 -11.93 2.96
C LYS A 127 -9.74 -12.24 4.25
N LYS A 128 -8.96 -11.30 4.78
CA LYS A 128 -8.14 -11.48 6.01
C LYS A 128 -8.53 -10.54 7.14
N SER A 129 -9.57 -9.72 6.96
CA SER A 129 -9.88 -8.60 7.86
C SER A 129 -8.63 -7.72 8.11
N LEU A 130 -7.86 -7.45 7.05
CA LEU A 130 -6.61 -6.69 7.11
C LEU A 130 -6.92 -5.21 7.43
N PRO A 131 -6.51 -4.69 8.59
CA PRO A 131 -6.67 -3.28 8.91
C PRO A 131 -5.83 -2.42 7.95
N GLY A 132 -6.43 -1.34 7.45
CA GLY A 132 -5.79 -0.42 6.52
C GLY A 132 -6.00 1.03 6.93
N VAL A 133 -5.06 1.91 6.56
CA VAL A 133 -5.21 3.36 6.67
C VAL A 133 -4.64 4.05 5.42
N VAL A 134 -5.30 5.12 5.00
CA VAL A 134 -4.80 6.03 3.95
C VAL A 134 -4.26 7.27 4.67
N ILE A 135 -3.01 7.64 4.38
CA ILE A 135 -2.31 8.75 5.05
C ILE A 135 -1.70 9.69 4.02
N ASN A 136 -1.91 10.99 4.21
CA ASN A 136 -1.16 12.01 3.47
C ASN A 136 0.32 12.01 3.88
N ALA A 137 1.19 11.64 2.95
CA ALA A 137 2.63 11.54 3.13
C ALA A 137 3.31 12.91 3.40
N ARG A 138 2.62 14.02 3.12
CA ARG A 138 3.10 15.37 3.48
C ARG A 138 3.13 15.60 5.00
N HIS A 139 2.47 14.74 5.78
CA HIS A 139 2.41 14.79 7.23
C HIS A 139 3.07 13.54 7.84
N PRO A 140 4.41 13.39 7.80
CA PRO A 140 5.10 12.15 8.17
C PRO A 140 4.85 11.70 9.62
N ALA A 141 4.52 12.63 10.52
CA ALA A 141 4.12 12.30 11.89
C ALA A 141 2.92 11.34 11.95
N ARG A 142 2.00 11.42 10.99
CA ARG A 142 0.82 10.53 10.90
C ARG A 142 1.21 9.06 10.77
N LEU A 143 2.27 8.75 10.01
CA LEU A 143 2.76 7.38 9.89
C LEU A 143 3.31 6.87 11.22
N ALA A 144 4.08 7.69 11.94
CA ALA A 144 4.59 7.33 13.25
C ALA A 144 3.45 7.09 14.25
N ASP A 145 2.48 8.00 14.28
CA ASP A 145 1.27 7.89 15.11
C ASP A 145 0.53 6.57 14.84
N TRP A 146 0.30 6.22 13.58
CA TRP A 146 -0.34 4.96 13.21
C TRP A 146 0.46 3.73 13.66
N LEU A 147 1.76 3.72 13.42
CA LEU A 147 2.64 2.61 13.80
C LEU A 147 2.70 2.40 15.33
N GLU A 148 2.48 3.46 16.10
CA GLU A 148 2.35 3.43 17.57
C GLU A 148 0.93 3.11 18.06
N GLY A 149 -0.03 2.86 17.14
CA GLY A 149 -1.42 2.58 17.48
C GLY A 149 -2.24 3.80 17.89
N ARG A 150 -1.73 5.01 17.63
CA ARG A 150 -2.46 6.26 17.83
C ARG A 150 -3.39 6.53 16.66
N ARG A 151 -4.49 7.25 16.93
CA ARG A 151 -5.47 7.62 15.92
C ARG A 151 -4.87 8.67 14.98
N VAL A 152 -4.96 8.43 13.68
CA VAL A 152 -4.53 9.37 12.63
C VAL A 152 -5.73 10.14 12.09
N ARG A 153 -5.54 11.44 11.85
CA ARG A 153 -6.49 12.36 11.20
C ARG A 153 -5.76 13.15 10.13
#